data_AF-A0A3C1KEU5-F1
#
_entry.id   AF-A0A3C1KEU5-F1
#
_cell.length_a   1.000
_cell.length_b   1.000
_cell.length_c   1.000
_cell.angle_alpha   90.00
_cell.angle_beta   90.00
_cell.angle_gamma   90.00
#
_symmetry.space_group_name_H-M   'P 1'
#
loop_
_entity.id
_entity.type
_entity.pdbx_description
1 polymer ?
#
loop_
_entity_poly.entity_id
_entity_poly.type
_entity_poly.pdbx_seq_one_letter_code
_entity_poly.pdbx_strand_id
1 'polypeptide(L)'
;PDIEVPSDQPAPADATPAAADAPAAEADAPARKTARKPARRRVSALAADLGVDAKTVIARAAELGASLKSAQSAVDDDLAAQLTASFAEPA
;
A
#
# COMPACT_ATOMS: atom_id res chain seq x y z
N PRO A 1 -15.66 -70.56 13.07
CA PRO A 1 -16.97 -69.98 12.66
C PRO A 1 -17.19 -68.68 13.44
N ASP A 2 -17.66 -67.57 12.91
CA ASP A 2 -18.27 -67.22 11.63
C ASP A 2 -18.44 -65.69 11.74
N ILE A 3 -18.09 -64.95 10.68
CA ILE A 3 -18.71 -63.69 10.24
C ILE A 3 -18.90 -62.56 11.29
N GLU A 4 -18.18 -61.44 11.12
CA GLU A 4 -18.88 -60.16 10.86
C GLU A 4 -18.00 -59.15 10.13
N VAL A 5 -18.62 -58.51 9.15
CA VAL A 5 -18.09 -57.56 8.17
C VAL A 5 -17.91 -56.18 8.82
N PRO A 6 -16.86 -55.40 8.49
CA PRO A 6 -16.69 -54.06 9.01
C PRO A 6 -17.61 -53.09 8.24
N SER A 7 -18.55 -52.46 8.94
CA SER A 7 -19.31 -51.32 8.43
C SER A 7 -18.98 -50.08 9.25
N ASP A 8 -18.00 -49.36 8.71
CA ASP A 8 -17.97 -47.91 8.55
C ASP A 8 -19.04 -47.08 9.30
N GLN A 9 -18.52 -46.09 10.03
CA GLN A 9 -19.09 -44.74 10.24
C GLN A 9 -19.85 -44.43 11.54
N PRO A 10 -19.14 -44.01 12.59
CA PRO A 10 -19.65 -42.98 13.48
C PRO A 10 -19.38 -41.59 12.88
N ALA A 11 -20.46 -40.83 12.71
CA ALA A 11 -20.45 -39.43 12.28
C ALA A 11 -19.47 -38.57 13.10
N PRO A 12 -18.69 -37.68 12.47
CA PRO A 12 -18.11 -36.59 13.21
C PRO A 12 -19.24 -35.62 13.57
N ALA A 13 -19.63 -35.71 14.85
CA ALA A 13 -20.07 -34.55 15.59
C ALA A 13 -19.02 -33.43 15.49
N ASP A 14 -19.47 -32.26 15.91
CA ASP A 14 -18.66 -31.11 16.26
C ASP A 14 -18.38 -30.09 15.14
N ALA A 15 -19.07 -28.98 15.31
CA ALA A 15 -18.45 -27.71 15.68
C ALA A 15 -18.81 -26.60 14.68
N THR A 16 -19.89 -25.91 15.02
CA THR A 16 -20.02 -24.47 14.83
C THR A 16 -18.67 -23.77 15.02
N PRO A 17 -18.06 -23.14 14.00
CA PRO A 17 -17.05 -22.15 14.24
C PRO A 17 -17.79 -20.85 14.56
N ALA A 18 -18.06 -20.68 15.85
CA ALA A 18 -18.32 -19.39 16.42
C ALA A 18 -17.03 -18.56 16.30
N ALA A 19 -17.20 -17.38 15.70
CA ALA A 19 -16.55 -16.13 16.05
C ALA A 19 -15.00 -16.01 16.01
N ALA A 20 -14.63 -14.87 15.41
CA ALA A 20 -13.43 -14.10 15.70
C ALA A 20 -12.11 -14.66 15.15
N ASP A 21 -12.07 -14.75 13.83
CA ASP A 21 -10.86 -14.46 13.07
C ASP A 21 -10.43 -13.02 13.37
N ALA A 22 -9.35 -12.87 14.13
CA ALA A 22 -8.63 -11.62 14.27
C ALA A 22 -7.13 -11.91 14.25
N PRO A 23 -6.48 -11.72 13.09
CA PRO A 23 -5.22 -11.04 13.07
C PRO A 23 -5.50 -9.58 12.75
N ALA A 24 -5.21 -8.70 13.72
CA ALA A 24 -4.95 -7.30 13.46
C ALA A 24 -3.72 -7.22 12.53
N ALA A 25 -3.95 -7.37 11.23
CA ALA A 25 -3.00 -7.02 10.20
C ALA A 25 -3.30 -5.58 9.81
N GLU A 26 -2.59 -4.66 10.48
CA GLU A 26 -2.29 -3.36 9.92
C GLU A 26 -1.59 -3.56 8.57
N ALA A 27 -2.33 -3.44 7.48
CA ALA A 27 -1.79 -3.22 6.16
C ALA A 27 -2.84 -2.51 5.33
N ASP A 28 -2.76 -1.19 5.41
CA ASP A 28 -3.23 -0.19 4.45
C ASP A 28 -3.51 -0.79 3.05
N ALA A 29 -4.78 -1.07 2.78
CA ALA A 29 -5.27 -1.35 1.45
C ALA A 29 -6.18 -0.19 1.04
N PRO A 30 -5.93 0.36 -0.16
CA PRO A 30 -7.03 0.28 -1.12
C PRO A 30 -6.52 -0.19 -2.48
N ALA A 31 -6.63 -1.49 -2.71
CA ALA A 31 -6.75 -2.02 -4.07
C ALA A 31 -8.14 -1.66 -4.62
N ARG A 32 -8.29 -0.45 -5.17
CA ARG A 32 -9.42 -0.12 -6.06
C ARG A 32 -8.89 0.09 -7.48
N LYS A 33 -9.16 -0.91 -8.32
CA LYS A 33 -8.97 -0.85 -9.78
C LYS A 33 -9.85 0.26 -10.35
N THR A 34 -9.27 1.43 -10.57
CA THR A 34 -9.90 2.49 -11.36
C THR A 34 -8.85 3.02 -12.34
N ALA A 35 -9.20 2.99 -13.62
CA ALA A 35 -8.54 3.57 -14.80
C ALA A 35 -7.14 4.18 -14.57
N ARG A 36 -6.16 3.66 -15.33
CA ARG A 36 -4.76 4.12 -15.48
C ARG A 36 -4.71 5.58 -15.96
N LYS A 37 -5.12 6.52 -15.11
CA LYS A 37 -4.78 7.93 -15.18
C LYS A 37 -3.26 8.03 -15.02
N PRO A 38 -2.61 9.04 -15.64
CA PRO A 38 -1.19 9.27 -15.43
C PRO A 38 -0.93 9.28 -13.93
N ALA A 39 -0.05 8.39 -13.49
CA ALA A 39 0.09 8.02 -12.09
C ALA A 39 0.72 9.17 -11.32
N ARG A 40 -0.10 10.13 -10.89
CA ARG A 40 0.29 11.18 -9.95
C ARG A 40 0.83 10.49 -8.71
N ARG A 41 2.15 10.56 -8.50
CA ARG A 41 2.80 9.98 -7.31
C ARG A 41 2.49 10.86 -6.11
N ARG A 42 2.39 10.27 -4.92
CA ARG A 42 2.30 11.06 -3.68
C ARG A 42 3.69 11.58 -3.31
N VAL A 43 3.74 12.71 -2.62
CA VAL A 43 4.98 13.29 -2.08
C VAL A 43 5.76 12.26 -1.26
N SER A 44 5.07 11.47 -0.42
CA SER A 44 5.71 10.43 0.40
C SER A 44 6.43 9.37 -0.43
N ALA A 45 5.85 8.96 -1.56
CA ALA A 45 6.46 7.97 -2.45
C ALA A 45 7.68 8.56 -3.17
N LEU A 46 7.54 9.79 -3.69
CA LEU A 46 8.66 10.50 -4.33
C LEU A 46 9.82 10.75 -3.36
N ALA A 47 9.51 11.14 -2.11
CA ALA A 47 10.49 11.34 -1.05
C ALA A 47 11.27 10.05 -0.75
N ALA A 48 10.56 8.91 -0.67
CA ALA A 48 11.17 7.60 -0.48
C ALA A 48 12.08 7.20 -1.66
N ASP A 49 11.65 7.43 -2.90
CA ASP A 49 12.45 7.15 -4.11
C ASP A 49 13.75 7.97 -4.14
N LEU A 50 13.70 9.22 -3.67
CA LEU A 50 14.83 10.14 -3.62
C LEU A 50 15.70 9.98 -2.36
N GLY A 51 15.26 9.19 -1.38
CA GLY A 51 15.95 9.04 -0.10
C GLY A 51 15.95 10.30 0.77
N VAL A 52 14.96 11.18 0.61
CA VAL A 52 14.83 12.44 1.37
C VAL A 52 13.52 12.49 2.14
N ASP A 53 13.40 13.41 3.11
CA ASP A 53 12.16 13.63 3.85
C ASP A 53 11.08 14.31 3.01
N ALA A 54 9.81 13.94 3.27
CA ALA A 54 8.66 14.58 2.63
C ALA A 54 8.61 16.10 2.87
N LYS A 55 9.10 16.58 4.02
CA LYS A 55 9.20 18.02 4.31
C LYS A 55 10.17 18.72 3.38
N THR A 56 11.30 18.08 3.07
CA THR A 56 12.31 18.59 2.12
C THR A 56 11.75 18.65 0.72
N VAL A 57 11.00 17.62 0.30
CA VAL A 57 10.30 17.61 -1.00
C VAL A 57 9.25 18.72 -1.09
N ILE A 58 8.45 18.95 -0.02
CA ILE A 58 7.46 20.03 0.01
C ILE A 58 8.13 21.40 -0.09
N ALA A 59 9.23 21.61 0.64
CA ALA A 59 9.99 22.86 0.57
C ALA A 59 10.54 23.10 -0.84
N ARG A 60 11.14 22.07 -1.46
CA ARG A 60 11.68 22.19 -2.82
C ARG A 60 10.59 22.37 -3.87
N ALA A 61 9.43 21.75 -3.69
CA ALA A 61 8.27 21.97 -4.55
C ALA A 61 7.78 23.43 -4.46
N ALA A 62 7.79 24.02 -3.27
CA ALA A 62 7.42 25.43 -3.08
C ALA A 62 8.39 26.38 -3.79
N GLU A 63 9.69 26.08 -3.80
CA GLU A 63 10.71 26.84 -4.55
C GLU A 63 10.49 26.78 -6.08
N LEU A 64 9.97 25.65 -6.58
CA LEU A 64 9.56 25.46 -7.97
C LEU A 64 8.18 26.05 -8.29
N GLY A 65 7.52 26.71 -7.33
CA GLY A 65 6.22 27.35 -7.50
C GLY A 65 5.01 26.44 -7.26
N ALA A 66 5.21 25.22 -6.77
CA ALA A 66 4.15 24.28 -6.44
C ALA A 66 3.83 24.26 -4.94
N SER A 67 2.57 24.53 -4.57
CA SER A 67 2.13 24.49 -3.18
C SER A 67 1.65 23.08 -2.80
N LEU A 68 2.47 22.33 -2.09
CA LEU A 68 2.13 21.03 -1.52
C LEU A 68 1.85 21.16 -0.03
N LYS A 69 0.77 20.53 0.44
CA LYS A 69 0.24 20.76 1.79
C LYS A 69 0.68 19.69 2.79
N SER A 70 0.99 18.49 2.31
CA SER A 70 1.38 17.34 3.13
C SER A 70 2.02 16.23 2.30
N ALA A 71 2.62 15.24 2.96
CA ALA A 71 3.22 14.05 2.34
C ALA A 71 2.21 13.21 1.51
N GLN A 72 0.91 13.38 1.75
CA GLN A 72 -0.16 12.70 1.02
C GLN A 72 -0.62 13.49 -0.22
N SER A 73 -0.06 14.69 -0.44
CA SER A 73 -0.38 15.52 -1.59
C SER A 73 0.08 14.81 -2.88
N ALA A 74 -0.73 14.94 -3.93
CA ALA A 74 -0.40 14.41 -5.24
C ALA A 74 0.61 15.33 -5.93
N VAL A 75 1.60 14.73 -6.57
CA VAL A 75 2.63 15.38 -7.38
C VAL A 75 2.36 14.99 -8.82
N ASP A 76 2.23 15.99 -9.69
CA ASP A 76 2.14 15.77 -11.13
C ASP A 76 3.49 15.27 -11.68
N ASP A 77 3.46 14.55 -12.79
CA ASP A 77 4.64 13.90 -13.38
C ASP A 77 5.74 14.91 -13.74
N ASP A 78 5.35 16.07 -14.27
CA ASP A 78 6.25 17.18 -14.58
C ASP A 78 6.97 17.73 -13.33
N LEU A 79 6.21 17.96 -12.25
CA LEU A 79 6.78 18.41 -10.98
C LEU A 79 7.66 17.34 -10.34
N ALA A 80 7.27 16.06 -10.46
CA ALA A 80 8.07 14.95 -9.97
C ALA A 80 9.42 14.84 -10.73
N ALA A 81 9.41 15.06 -12.04
CA ALA A 81 10.62 15.10 -12.86
C ALA A 81 11.52 16.27 -12.48
N GLN A 82 10.97 17.48 -12.28
CA GLN A 82 11.72 18.66 -11.84
C GLN A 82 12.33 18.46 -10.44
N LEU A 83 11.57 17.90 -9.50
CA LEU A 83 12.07 17.57 -8.17
C LEU A 83 13.19 16.53 -8.26
N THR A 84 12.97 15.45 -9.01
CA THR A 84 13.98 14.40 -9.21
C THR A 84 15.26 14.96 -9.81
N ALA A 85 15.16 15.77 -10.88
CA ALA A 85 16.31 16.43 -11.49
C ALA A 85 17.04 17.34 -10.50
N SER A 86 16.29 18.11 -9.70
CA SER A 86 16.87 19.01 -8.70
C SER A 86 17.60 18.29 -7.56
N PHE A 87 17.30 17.03 -7.28
CA PHE A 87 18.01 16.22 -6.28
C PHE A 87 19.06 15.29 -6.91
N ALA A 88 18.93 14.98 -8.20
CA ALA A 88 19.82 14.09 -8.94
C ALA A 88 21.05 14.80 -9.52
N GLU A 89 21.07 16.13 -9.59
CA GLU A 89 22.26 16.89 -9.95
C GLU A 89 23.08 17.18 -8.68
N PRO A 90 24.18 16.43 -8.40
CA PRO A 90 25.08 16.78 -7.32
C PRO A 90 25.89 18.01 -7.73
N ALA A 91 25.80 19.06 -6.92
CA ALA A 91 26.77 20.15 -6.96
C ALA A 91 28.15 19.69 -6.44
#